data_AF-A0A969HA83-F1
#
_entry.id   AF-A0A969HA83-F1
#
_cell.length_a   1.000
_cell.length_b   1.000
_cell.length_c   1.000
_cell.angle_alpha   90.00
_cell.angle_beta   90.00
_cell.angle_gamma   90.00
#
_symmetry.space_group_name_H-M   'P 1'
#
loop_
_entity.id
_entity.type
_entity.pdbx_description
1 polymer ?
#
loop_
_entity_poly.entity_id
_entity_poly.type
_entity_poly.pdbx_seq_one_letter_code
_entity_poly.pdbx_strand_id
1 'polypeptide(L)' 'MAGSPCERFRRVDVTGLVALRRHLQPEAERRRVRLTYLPFIIKAAIQTLKEFPYFNASLDLAQQTFYRLQPDRPF' A
#
# COMPACT_ATOMS: atom_id res chain seq x y z
N MET A 1 33.10 2.98 11.64
CA MET A 1 32.19 3.04 10.47
C MET A 1 31.17 1.92 10.63
N ALA A 2 30.04 2.18 11.28
CA ALA A 2 28.98 1.20 11.47
C ALA A 2 27.75 1.71 10.69
N GLY A 3 27.35 0.98 9.65
CA GLY A 3 26.12 1.26 8.91
C GLY A 3 24.95 1.20 9.87
N SER A 4 24.32 2.35 10.13
CA SER A 4 23.11 2.40 10.94
C SER A 4 22.00 1.64 10.20
N PRO A 5 21.26 0.73 10.84
CA PRO A 5 20.12 0.07 10.20
C PRO A 5 19.12 1.13 9.75
N CYS A 6 18.77 1.15 8.47
CA CYS A 6 17.81 2.11 7.89
C CYS A 6 16.36 1.88 8.35
N GLU A 7 16.14 1.25 9.50
CA GLU A 7 14.82 0.93 10.04
C GLU A 7 14.21 2.17 10.71
N ARG A 8 13.70 3.09 9.89
CA ARG A 8 12.98 4.25 10.40
C ARG A 8 11.56 3.84 10.79
N PHE A 9 11.38 3.35 12.02
CA PHE A 9 10.06 3.13 12.58
C PHE A 9 9.33 4.47 12.77
N ARG A 10 8.12 4.58 12.22
CA ARG A 10 7.25 5.74 12.38
C ARG A 10 5.93 5.30 13.00
N ARG A 11 5.50 6.03 14.03
CA ARG A 11 4.16 5.89 14.61
C ARG A 11 3.18 6.71 13.79
N VAL A 12 1.99 6.17 13.55
CA VAL A 12 0.92 6.83 12.81
C VAL A 12 -0.34 6.75 13.65
N ASP A 13 -1.01 7.89 13.83
CA ASP A 13 -2.33 7.94 14.45
C ASP A 13 -3.38 7.44 13.45
N VAL A 14 -4.15 6.42 13.86
CA VAL A 14 -5.16 5.75 13.05
C VAL A 14 -6.58 5.93 13.60
N THR A 15 -6.80 6.88 14.51
CA THR A 15 -8.09 7.10 15.17
C THR A 15 -9.23 7.28 14.15
N GLY A 16 -9.02 8.09 13.11
CA GLY A 16 -10.02 8.28 12.04
C GLY A 16 -10.30 7.00 11.23
N LEU A 17 -9.27 6.18 11.00
CA LEU A 17 -9.42 4.89 10.30
C LEU A 17 -10.26 3.90 11.11
N VAL A 18 -10.07 3.86 12.43
CA VAL A 18 -10.87 3.01 13.32
C VAL A 18 -12.34 3.43 13.33
N ALA A 19 -12.62 4.74 13.37
CA ALA A 19 -13.98 5.26 13.29
C ALA A 19 -14.65 4.91 11.95
N LEU A 20 -13.94 5.09 10.84
CA LEU A 20 -14.42 4.73 9.50
C LEU A 20 -14.73 3.23 9.40
N ARG A 21 -13.85 2.37 9.93
CA ARG A 21 -14.09 0.91 9.91
C ARG A 21 -15.37 0.56 10.67
N ARG A 22 -15.59 1.14 11.85
CA ARG A 22 -16.81 0.90 12.65
C ARG A 22 -18.07 1.32 11.92
N HIS A 23 -18.03 2.46 11.23
CA HIS A 23 -19.17 2.94 10.44
C HIS A 23 -19.49 2.01 9.26
N LEU A 24 -18.48 1.42 8.62
CA LEU A 24 -18.65 0.54 7.45
C LEU A 24 -18.89 -0.93 7.81
N GLN A 25 -18.67 -1.31 9.05
CA GLN A 25 -18.80 -2.69 9.51
C GLN A 25 -20.21 -3.30 9.31
N PRO A 26 -21.32 -2.59 9.58
CA PRO A 26 -22.67 -3.11 9.34
C PRO A 26 -22.94 -3.42 7.86
N GLU A 27 -22.43 -2.59 6.96
CA GLU A 27 -22.56 -2.80 5.50
C GLU A 27 -21.71 -3.99 5.03
N ALA A 28 -20.53 -4.18 5.62
CA ALA A 28 -19.70 -5.35 5.32
C ALA A 28 -20.36 -6.65 5.82
N GLU A 29 -21.00 -6.63 6.99
CA GLU A 29 -21.77 -7.75 7.54
C GLU A 29 -22.97 -8.11 6.65
N ARG A 30 -23.69 -7.10 6.12
CA ARG A 30 -24.75 -7.31 5.12
C ARG A 30 -24.25 -8.02 3.87
N ARG A 31 -23.03 -7.69 3.44
CA ARG A 31 -22.37 -8.32 2.28
C ARG A 31 -21.67 -9.64 2.63
N ARG A 32 -21.72 -10.08 3.89
CA ARG A 32 -21.01 -11.26 4.43
C ARG A 32 -19.49 -11.22 4.19
N VAL A 33 -18.91 -10.01 4.17
CA VAL A 33 -17.46 -9.80 3.97
C VAL A 33 -16.81 -9.39 5.28
N ARG A 34 -15.65 -9.97 5.59
CA ARG A 34 -14.85 -9.59 6.76
C ARG A 34 -14.09 -8.29 6.50
N LEU A 35 -14.55 -7.19 7.08
CA LEU A 35 -13.87 -5.90 6.98
C LEU A 35 -12.66 -5.83 7.93
N THR A 36 -11.45 -5.89 7.35
CA THR A 36 -10.18 -5.73 8.08
C THR A 36 -9.54 -4.36 7.78
N TYR A 37 -8.38 -4.04 8.37
CA TYR A 37 -7.65 -2.80 8.08
C TYR A 37 -6.89 -2.84 6.74
N LEU A 38 -6.57 -4.05 6.26
CA LEU A 38 -5.81 -4.27 5.04
C LEU A 38 -6.39 -3.59 3.79
N PRO A 39 -7.70 -3.68 3.47
CA PRO A 39 -8.25 -3.02 2.28
C PRO A 39 -8.09 -1.49 2.29
N PHE A 40 -8.10 -0.86 3.46
CA PHE A 40 -7.86 0.58 3.58
C PHE A 40 -6.40 0.94 3.28
N ILE A 41 -5.46 0.15 3.81
CA ILE A 41 -4.03 0.34 3.57
C ILE A 41 -3.71 0.11 2.08
N ILE A 42 -4.25 -0.95 1.47
CA ILE A 42 -4.07 -1.23 0.04
C ILE A 42 -4.63 -0.09 -0.80
N LYS A 43 -5.83 0.43 -0.47
CA LYS A 43 -6.41 1.55 -1.22
C LYS A 43 -5.54 2.81 -1.15
N ALA A 44 -4.99 3.11 0.03
CA ALA A 44 -4.04 4.21 0.19
C ALA A 44 -2.75 3.97 -0.61
N ALA A 45 -2.18 2.77 -0.52
CA ALA A 45 -0.98 2.39 -1.27
C ALA A 45 -1.17 2.52 -2.78
N ILE A 46 -2.31 2.09 -3.33
CA ILE A 46 -2.62 2.25 -4.76
C ILE A 46 -2.58 3.72 -5.18
N GLN A 47 -3.16 4.62 -4.39
CA GLN A 47 -3.12 6.06 -4.69
C GLN A 47 -1.67 6.58 -4.66
N THR A 48 -0.91 6.22 -3.62
CA THR A 48 0.50 6.60 -3.50
C THR A 48 1.35 6.07 -4.65
N LEU A 49 1.16 4.82 -5.09
CA LEU A 49 1.93 4.22 -6.19
C LEU A 49 1.59 4.87 -7.54
N LYS A 50 0.38 5.42 -7.72
CA LYS A 50 0.05 6.22 -8.91
C LYS A 50 0.76 7.56 -8.92
N GLU A 51 0.86 8.21 -7.76
CA GLU A 51 1.54 9.51 -7.61
C GLU A 51 3.08 9.36 -7.67
N PHE A 52 3.62 8.27 -7.13
CA PHE A 52 5.05 7.98 -7.09
C PHE A 52 5.38 6.65 -7.78
N PRO A 53 5.35 6.60 -9.13
CA PRO A 53 5.48 5.35 -9.89
C PRO A 53 6.86 4.69 -9.77
N TYR A 54 7.89 5.42 -9.36
CA TYR A 54 9.22 4.89 -9.16
C TYR A 54 9.30 3.85 -8.03
N PHE A 55 8.39 3.91 -7.04
CA PHE A 55 8.34 2.92 -5.96
C PHE A 55 7.83 1.55 -6.42
N ASN A 56 7.12 1.50 -7.56
CA ASN A 56 6.63 0.26 -8.16
C ASN A 56 7.40 -0.10 -9.43
N ALA A 57 8.68 0.29 -9.53
CA ALA A 57 9.54 -0.06 -10.65
C ALA A 57 10.42 -1.27 -10.28
N SER A 58 10.63 -2.16 -11.24
CA SER A 58 11.58 -3.27 -11.10
C SER A 58 12.86 -2.95 -11.87
N LEU A 59 14.01 -3.22 -11.26
CA LEU A 59 15.31 -3.09 -11.89
C LEU A 59 15.70 -4.40 -12.55
N ASP A 60 15.97 -4.36 -13.85
CA ASP A 60 16.63 -5.46 -14.54
C ASP A 60 18.14 -5.25 -14.51
N LEU A 61 18.83 -6.17 -13.85
CA LEU A 61 20.27 -6.13 -13.61
C LEU A 61 21.08 -6.51 -14.86
N ALA A 62 20.49 -7.25 -15.81
CA ALA A 62 21.19 -7.66 -17.03
C ALA A 62 21.29 -6.50 -18.03
N GLN A 63 20.24 -5.68 -18.11
CA GLN A 63 20.18 -4.54 -19.03
C GLN A 63 20.31 -3.18 -18.33
N GLN A 64 20.54 -3.17 -17.01
CA GLN A 64 20.62 -1.98 -16.16
C GLN A 64 19.48 -0.97 -16.39
N THR A 65 18.28 -1.45 -16.70
CA THR A 65 17.14 -0.62 -17.10
C THR A 65 16.02 -0.73 -16.06
N PHE A 66 15.43 0.41 -15.69
CA PHE A 66 14.25 0.47 -14.81
C PHE A 66 12.98 0.22 -15.64
N TYR A 67 12.28 -0.87 -15.37
CA TYR A 67 10.97 -1.12 -15.97
C TYR A 67 9.89 -0.48 -15.10
N ARG A 68 9.16 0.49 -15.66
CA ARG A 68 7.88 0.93 -15.11
C ARG A 68 6.89 -0.21 -15.29
N LEU A 69 6.37 -0.78 -14.19
CA LEU A 69 5.21 -1.65 -14.24
C LEU A 69 4.02 -0.81 -14.73
N GLN A 70 3.72 -0.90 -16.02
CA GLN A 70 2.52 -0.30 -16.59
C GLN A 70 1.30 -1.07 -16.09
N PRO A 71 0.20 -0.39 -15.77
CA PRO A 71 -1.04 -1.03 -15.32
C PRO A 71 -1.66 -1.97 -16.38
N ASP A 72 -1.25 -1.85 -17.64
CA ASP A 72 -1.83 -2.58 -18.78
C ASP A 72 -1.09 -3.86 -19.19
N ARG A 73 -0.04 -4.29 -18.46
CA ARG A 73 0.52 -5.64 -18.69
C ARG A 73 -0.27 -6.66 -17.86
N PRO A 74 -0.82 -7.72 -18.48
CA PRO A 74 -1.21 -8.89 -17.71
C PRO A 74 0.03 -9.50 -17.05
N PHE A 75 -0.19 -10.14 -15.90
CA PHE A 75 0.83 -10.90 -15.18
C PHE A 75 1.51 -11.94 -16.08
#